data_AF-A0A699ZW47-F1
#
_entry.id   AF-A0A699ZW47-F1
#
_cell.length_a   1.000
_cell.length_b   1.000
_cell.length_c   1.000
_cell.angle_alpha   90.00
_cell.angle_beta   90.00
_cell.angle_gamma   90.00
#
_symmetry.space_group_name_H-M   'P 1'
#
loop_
_entity.id
_entity.type
_entity.pdbx_description
1 polymer ?
#
loop_
_entity_poly.entity_id
_entity_poly.type
_entity_poly.pdbx_seq_one_letter_code
_entity_poly.pdbx_strand_id
1 'polypeptide(L)'
;MAAPDAAIQLAPRSLVVSLDIGTHGCGFAFATSAGGGPVRMHENWPDAPAPYPKTRSAILYRGRHPVEGAWGYSAIRILNELSAEEKATGNYTLVKNFKLALQDPKHAAKLPVGLSPAQVMADYLKGLRRYTLEQLALEPTLGAALARLENIQWCLTVPAMWTEASKDTMRTAALRAGLIRTADSEALTIILEPEAAALHALEHQAPPLVPGMSVMVLDVGGGTADVTVHNCEQRGGRCVLAESTRAMGGLCGSVFVDNNFSEYYREAVGPAAFDTWASACPSSLQQVMDGWEAVKCSFVDGLLPAEGAATLAGGGIEAFGFEDDGEVAGAGYRVVVPPQLLTRMTQDDRAALLTQGSANDVLLSGNIMRQLFEQPVHEICALAVSQLEAAAQEEGTGPCSMVLLVGGFARSAYLQARVRAALLPTGLAMELVVPPAPHAAVLGGEGLQ
;
A
#
# COMPACT_ATOMS: atom_id res chain seq x y z
N MET A 1 -53.61 21.26 11.11
CA MET A 1 -52.43 21.35 11.98
C MET A 1 -51.59 20.12 11.72
N ALA A 2 -50.45 20.29 11.04
CA ALA A 2 -49.52 19.21 10.75
C ALA A 2 -48.87 18.70 12.04
N ALA A 3 -48.66 17.39 12.14
CA ALA A 3 -47.97 16.75 13.26
C ALA A 3 -46.55 17.32 13.40
N PRO A 4 -46.02 17.45 14.62
CA PRO A 4 -44.63 17.85 14.81
C PRO A 4 -43.71 16.77 14.22
N ASP A 5 -42.70 17.22 13.46
CA ASP A 5 -41.62 16.37 12.94
C ASP A 5 -41.13 15.43 14.05
N ALA A 6 -41.31 14.13 13.82
CA ALA A 6 -40.70 13.10 14.66
C ALA A 6 -39.19 13.18 14.44
N ALA A 7 -38.50 13.92 15.30
CA ALA A 7 -37.05 13.90 15.36
C ALA A 7 -36.61 12.45 15.66
N ILE A 8 -36.09 11.77 14.64
CA ILE A 8 -35.49 10.44 14.79
C ILE A 8 -34.27 10.63 15.69
N GLN A 9 -34.38 10.14 16.91
CA GLN A 9 -33.26 10.08 17.84
C GLN A 9 -32.32 8.97 17.36
N LEU A 10 -31.29 9.36 16.62
CA LEU A 10 -30.28 8.42 16.13
C LEU A 10 -29.52 7.84 17.33
N ALA A 11 -29.33 6.52 17.35
CA ALA A 11 -28.42 5.89 18.29
C ALA A 11 -27.01 6.48 18.06
N PRO A 12 -26.24 6.76 19.14
CA PRO A 12 -24.86 7.17 18.98
C PRO A 12 -24.12 6.09 18.18
N ARG A 13 -23.42 6.52 17.11
CA ARG A 13 -22.65 5.65 16.19
C ARG A 13 -23.48 4.84 15.18
N SER A 14 -24.32 5.53 14.41
CA SER A 14 -25.11 4.95 13.32
C SER A 14 -24.34 4.72 12.00
N LEU A 15 -23.08 5.18 11.92
CA LEU A 15 -22.23 5.14 10.74
C LEU A 15 -20.84 4.58 11.10
N VAL A 16 -20.38 3.58 10.38
CA VAL A 16 -19.01 3.06 10.48
C VAL A 16 -18.21 3.65 9.31
N VAL A 17 -17.02 4.18 9.61
CA VAL A 17 -16.09 4.72 8.61
C VAL A 17 -14.73 4.07 8.80
N SER A 18 -14.30 3.32 7.80
CA SER A 18 -12.99 2.69 7.74
C SER A 18 -11.96 3.59 7.08
N LEU A 19 -10.74 3.56 7.59
CA LEU A 19 -9.60 4.34 7.12
C LEU A 19 -8.39 3.42 6.99
N ASP A 20 -8.08 3.08 5.75
CA ASP A 20 -6.82 2.44 5.40
C ASP A 20 -5.78 3.52 5.14
N ILE A 21 -4.81 3.64 6.04
CA ILE A 21 -3.67 4.52 5.86
C ILE A 21 -2.49 3.68 5.40
N GLY A 22 -2.31 3.48 4.10
CA GLY A 22 -1.13 2.78 3.57
C GLY A 22 0.11 3.67 3.44
N THR A 23 1.26 3.04 3.16
CA THR A 23 2.53 3.76 2.88
C THR A 23 2.47 4.59 1.60
N HIS A 24 1.84 4.02 0.56
CA HIS A 24 1.78 4.61 -0.77
C HIS A 24 0.42 5.26 -1.04
N GLY A 25 -0.67 4.62 -0.61
CA GLY A 25 -2.01 5.15 -0.76
C GLY A 25 -2.88 4.95 0.48
N CYS A 26 -3.80 5.87 0.71
CA CYS A 26 -4.79 5.82 1.77
C CYS A 26 -6.21 5.93 1.22
N GLY A 27 -7.19 5.30 1.85
CA GLY A 27 -8.58 5.34 1.42
C GLY A 27 -9.56 5.43 2.59
N PHE A 28 -10.83 5.66 2.29
CA PHE A 28 -11.92 5.48 3.25
C PHE A 28 -13.10 4.72 2.63
N ALA A 29 -13.78 3.94 3.45
CA ALA A 29 -15.06 3.34 3.11
C ALA A 29 -16.04 3.52 4.27
N PHE A 30 -17.33 3.31 4.02
CA PHE A 30 -18.36 3.55 5.02
C PHE A 30 -19.58 2.66 4.84
N ALA A 31 -20.26 2.38 5.96
CA ALA A 31 -21.49 1.61 6.02
C ALA A 31 -22.38 2.11 7.17
N THR A 32 -23.70 2.03 6.99
CA THR A 32 -24.66 2.39 8.06
C THR A 32 -24.91 1.20 8.97
N SER A 33 -24.86 1.38 10.29
CA SER A 33 -25.09 0.28 11.24
C SER A 33 -26.55 -0.18 11.31
N ALA A 34 -27.49 0.61 10.78
CA ALA A 34 -28.93 0.31 10.79
C ALA A 34 -29.40 -0.71 9.73
N GLY A 35 -28.50 -1.28 8.94
CA GLY A 35 -28.83 -2.37 8.04
C GLY A 35 -27.58 -2.87 7.35
N GLY A 36 -27.42 -4.18 7.23
CA GLY A 36 -26.33 -4.85 6.51
C GLY A 36 -26.32 -4.55 5.01
N GLY A 37 -26.31 -3.27 4.67
CA GLY A 37 -26.06 -2.75 3.34
C GLY A 37 -24.58 -2.84 3.01
N PRO A 38 -24.25 -2.82 1.71
CA PRO A 38 -22.88 -3.03 1.26
C PRO A 38 -21.95 -1.93 1.76
N VAL A 39 -20.73 -2.31 2.11
CA VAL A 39 -19.63 -1.37 2.35
C VAL A 39 -19.39 -0.55 1.09
N ARG A 40 -19.42 0.78 1.21
CA ARG A 40 -19.18 1.70 0.08
C ARG A 40 -17.80 2.31 0.19
N MET A 41 -16.99 2.11 -0.86
CA MET A 41 -15.65 2.68 -0.97
C MET A 41 -15.70 4.01 -1.71
N HIS A 42 -14.90 4.97 -1.25
CA HIS A 42 -14.73 6.23 -1.97
C HIS A 42 -13.62 6.14 -3.01
N GLU A 43 -13.95 6.39 -4.28
CA GLU A 43 -13.00 6.24 -5.40
C GLU A 43 -12.66 7.56 -6.10
N ASN A 44 -13.48 8.60 -5.93
CA ASN A 44 -13.34 9.87 -6.66
C ASN A 44 -12.53 10.88 -5.87
N TRP A 45 -11.21 10.82 -5.98
CA TRP A 45 -10.31 11.71 -5.23
C TRP A 45 -9.96 12.99 -5.99
N PRO A 46 -9.76 14.12 -5.29
CA PRO A 46 -9.30 15.35 -5.92
C PRO A 46 -7.96 15.15 -6.63
N ASP A 47 -7.85 15.67 -7.85
CA ASP A 47 -6.63 15.63 -8.68
C ASP A 47 -6.10 14.24 -9.03
N ALA A 48 -6.85 13.17 -8.73
CA ALA A 48 -6.48 11.81 -9.11
C ALA A 48 -6.65 11.61 -10.62
N PRO A 49 -5.77 10.82 -11.27
CA PRO A 49 -5.81 10.61 -12.71
C PRO A 49 -7.01 9.76 -13.17
N ALA A 50 -7.54 8.92 -12.27
CA ALA A 50 -8.69 8.04 -12.52
C ALA A 50 -9.36 7.66 -11.19
N PRO A 51 -10.62 7.19 -11.21
CA PRO A 51 -11.26 6.60 -10.04
C PRO A 51 -10.44 5.43 -9.49
N TYR A 52 -10.15 5.48 -8.19
CA TYR A 52 -9.39 4.45 -7.48
C TYR A 52 -9.70 4.54 -5.98
N PRO A 53 -9.84 3.43 -5.24
CA PRO A 53 -10.26 3.45 -3.82
C PRO A 53 -9.27 4.15 -2.86
N LYS A 54 -8.10 4.57 -3.34
CA LYS A 54 -7.06 5.22 -2.52
C LYS A 54 -6.52 6.49 -3.19
N THR A 55 -6.23 7.51 -2.40
CA THR A 55 -5.39 8.67 -2.79
C THR A 55 -3.95 8.46 -2.32
N ARG A 56 -3.01 9.31 -2.76
CA ARG A 56 -1.58 9.20 -2.38
C ARG A 56 -1.35 9.55 -0.91
N SER A 57 -0.50 8.77 -0.24
CA SER A 57 0.03 9.12 1.10
C SER A 57 1.09 10.22 0.99
N ALA A 58 0.66 11.40 0.58
CA ALA A 58 1.50 12.56 0.32
C ALA A 58 0.91 13.83 0.94
N ILE A 59 1.77 14.69 1.48
CA ILE A 59 1.38 15.99 2.05
C ILE A 59 2.48 17.02 1.81
N LEU A 60 2.09 18.22 1.41
CA LEU A 60 3.02 19.31 1.12
C LEU A 60 3.13 20.26 2.31
N TYR A 61 4.35 20.55 2.73
CA TYR A 61 4.65 21.54 3.76
C TYR A 61 5.28 22.79 3.16
N ARG A 62 5.04 23.92 3.83
CA ARG A 62 5.81 25.15 3.70
C ARG A 62 6.48 25.43 5.04
N GLY A 63 7.79 25.22 5.13
CA GLY A 63 8.48 25.16 6.42
C GLY A 63 7.92 24.03 7.30
N ARG A 64 7.32 24.38 8.45
CA ARG A 64 6.70 23.41 9.39
C ARG A 64 5.18 23.32 9.29
N HIS A 65 4.57 24.04 8.36
CA HIS A 65 3.11 24.13 8.26
C HIS A 65 2.62 23.36 7.03
N PRO A 66 1.62 22.48 7.17
CA PRO A 66 0.95 21.90 6.01
C PRO A 66 0.36 23.01 5.14
N VAL A 67 0.58 22.93 3.83
CA VAL A 67 -0.08 23.80 2.87
C VAL A 67 -1.56 23.40 2.81
N GLU A 68 -2.46 24.38 2.93
CA GLU A 68 -3.89 24.11 2.97
C GLU A 68 -4.36 23.39 1.69
N GLY A 69 -5.09 22.29 1.86
CA GLY A 69 -5.61 21.48 0.75
C GLY A 69 -4.56 20.62 0.04
N ALA A 70 -3.28 20.71 0.41
CA ALA A 70 -2.19 20.02 -0.26
C ALA A 70 -1.85 18.67 0.39
N TRP A 71 -2.77 17.71 0.25
CA TRP A 71 -2.61 16.31 0.63
C TRP A 71 -3.09 15.42 -0.53
N GLY A 72 -2.75 14.13 -0.55
CA GLY A 72 -3.14 13.27 -1.66
C GLY A 72 -2.45 13.64 -2.97
N TYR A 73 -3.15 13.44 -4.09
CA TYR A 73 -2.73 13.94 -5.40
C TYR A 73 -2.65 15.48 -5.45
N SER A 74 -3.48 16.19 -4.70
CA SER A 74 -3.44 17.65 -4.63
C SER A 74 -2.10 18.19 -4.12
N ALA A 75 -1.42 17.48 -3.20
CA ALA A 75 -0.07 17.85 -2.76
C ALA A 75 0.94 17.90 -3.92
N ILE A 76 0.85 16.92 -4.81
CA ILE A 76 1.73 16.75 -5.97
C ILE A 76 1.39 17.82 -7.02
N ARG A 77 0.10 18.00 -7.33
CA ARG A 77 -0.37 19.01 -8.28
C ARG A 77 0.05 20.41 -7.84
N ILE A 78 -0.23 20.78 -6.59
CA ILE A 78 0.11 22.11 -6.06
C ILE A 78 1.62 22.36 -6.14
N LEU A 79 2.46 21.40 -5.73
CA LEU A 79 3.91 21.54 -5.86
C LEU A 79 4.34 21.78 -7.31
N ASN A 80 3.71 21.09 -8.26
CA ASN A 80 4.05 21.20 -9.67
C ASN A 80 3.71 22.57 -10.26
N GLU A 81 2.57 23.15 -9.84
CA GLU A 81 2.07 24.45 -10.30
C GLU A 81 2.80 25.66 -9.69
N LEU A 82 3.55 25.49 -8.59
CA LEU A 82 4.36 26.57 -8.02
C LEU A 82 5.37 27.10 -9.06
N SER A 83 5.49 28.43 -9.13
CA SER A 83 6.47 29.13 -9.94
C SER A 83 7.91 28.83 -9.49
N ALA A 84 8.88 29.12 -10.37
CA ALA A 84 10.30 28.96 -10.03
C ALA A 84 10.71 29.81 -8.82
N GLU A 85 10.16 31.01 -8.68
CA GLU A 85 10.43 31.91 -7.56
C GLU A 85 9.84 31.39 -6.25
N GLU A 86 8.60 30.85 -6.28
CA GLU A 86 7.98 30.23 -5.11
C GLU A 86 8.72 28.98 -4.66
N LYS A 87 9.19 28.14 -5.59
CA LYS A 87 10.01 26.96 -5.27
C LYS A 87 11.33 27.37 -4.63
N ALA A 88 11.97 28.42 -5.15
CA ALA A 88 13.27 28.89 -4.65
C ALA A 88 13.17 29.55 -3.25
N THR A 89 12.09 30.27 -2.95
CA THR A 89 11.96 31.07 -1.72
C THR A 89 11.03 30.45 -0.67
N GLY A 90 10.15 29.53 -1.09
CA GLY A 90 9.02 29.08 -0.30
C GLY A 90 9.33 28.00 0.73
N ASN A 91 10.49 27.34 0.66
CA ASN A 91 10.85 26.22 1.54
C ASN A 91 9.76 25.13 1.56
N TYR A 92 9.38 24.67 0.37
CA TYR A 92 8.38 23.63 0.20
C TYR A 92 9.00 22.24 0.35
N THR A 93 8.31 21.33 1.02
CA THR A 93 8.74 19.94 1.19
C THR A 93 7.56 19.01 1.00
N LEU A 94 7.62 18.17 -0.04
CA LEU A 94 6.67 17.09 -0.25
C LEU A 94 7.08 15.89 0.59
N VAL A 95 6.25 15.54 1.57
CA VAL A 95 6.48 14.37 2.42
C VAL A 95 5.66 13.20 1.89
N LYS A 96 6.34 12.09 1.58
CA LYS A 96 5.77 10.81 1.14
C LYS A 96 6.27 9.69 2.07
N ASN A 97 5.64 8.52 2.02
CA ASN A 97 6.08 7.31 2.76
C ASN A 97 6.22 7.51 4.28
N PHE A 98 5.53 8.49 4.87
CA PHE A 98 5.65 8.84 6.29
C PHE A 98 5.14 7.73 7.24
N LYS A 99 4.33 6.79 6.75
CA LYS A 99 3.93 5.60 7.53
C LYS A 99 5.12 4.68 7.82
N LEU A 100 6.03 4.48 6.86
CA LEU A 100 7.24 3.67 7.09
C LEU A 100 8.09 4.25 8.22
N ALA A 101 8.14 5.59 8.32
CA ALA A 101 8.88 6.28 9.37
C ALA A 101 8.31 6.05 10.79
N LEU A 102 7.04 5.64 10.92
CA LEU A 102 6.46 5.23 12.21
C LEU A 102 6.91 3.83 12.64
N GLN A 103 7.34 3.01 11.68
CA GLN A 103 7.74 1.63 11.90
C GLN A 103 9.25 1.48 12.05
N ASP A 104 10.02 2.11 11.15
CA ASP A 104 11.47 2.18 11.25
C ASP A 104 11.97 3.62 10.99
N PRO A 105 12.44 4.32 12.04
CA PRO A 105 13.03 5.64 11.89
C PRO A 105 14.25 5.69 10.94
N LYS A 106 14.91 4.57 10.65
CA LYS A 106 16.03 4.52 9.69
C LYS A 106 15.56 4.67 8.24
N HIS A 107 14.33 4.29 7.96
CA HIS A 107 13.65 4.48 6.68
C HIS A 107 12.81 5.76 6.67
N ALA A 108 13.14 6.73 7.55
CA ALA A 108 12.36 7.95 7.71
C ALA A 108 12.22 8.71 6.40
N ALA A 109 10.98 9.07 6.08
CA ALA A 109 10.69 10.10 5.10
C ALA A 109 11.55 11.34 5.38
N LYS A 110 12.01 12.03 4.35
CA LYS A 110 12.66 13.34 4.52
C LYS A 110 11.62 14.31 5.08
N LEU A 111 11.63 14.49 6.39
CA LEU A 111 10.70 15.38 7.09
C LEU A 111 11.27 16.80 7.15
N PRO A 112 10.42 17.83 7.10
CA PRO A 112 10.82 19.18 7.48
C PRO A 112 11.46 19.21 8.86
N VAL A 113 12.51 20.02 9.03
CA VAL A 113 13.27 20.10 10.28
C VAL A 113 12.36 20.40 11.46
N GLY A 114 12.33 19.50 12.45
CA GLY A 114 11.54 19.63 13.68
C GLY A 114 10.13 19.04 13.62
N LEU A 115 9.75 18.37 12.53
CA LEU A 115 8.55 17.53 12.48
C LEU A 115 8.88 16.07 12.78
N SER A 116 8.00 15.40 13.50
CA SER A 116 8.04 13.96 13.72
C SER A 116 7.07 13.21 12.79
N PRO A 117 7.29 11.92 12.51
CA PRO A 117 6.35 11.11 11.72
C PRO A 117 4.92 11.14 12.26
N ALA A 118 4.76 11.16 13.59
CA ALA A 118 3.45 11.24 14.24
C ALA A 118 2.74 12.58 14.01
N GLN A 119 3.48 13.69 13.91
CA GLN A 119 2.90 14.99 13.54
C GLN A 119 2.43 14.99 12.10
N VAL A 120 3.24 14.46 11.18
CA VAL A 120 2.86 14.35 9.77
C VAL A 120 1.64 13.45 9.58
N MET A 121 1.58 12.33 10.30
CA MET A 121 0.42 11.45 10.31
C MET A 121 -0.84 12.18 10.79
N ALA A 122 -0.75 12.94 11.89
CA ALA A 122 -1.88 13.71 12.40
C ALA A 122 -2.35 14.79 11.42
N ASP A 123 -1.42 15.49 10.77
CA ASP A 123 -1.74 16.53 9.78
C ASP A 123 -2.40 15.93 8.53
N TYR A 124 -1.93 14.76 8.07
CA TYR A 124 -2.56 14.03 6.97
C TYR A 124 -3.96 13.54 7.34
N LEU A 125 -4.12 12.90 8.51
CA LEU A 125 -5.41 12.45 9.03
C LEU A 125 -6.39 13.61 9.23
N LYS A 126 -5.93 14.81 9.58
CA LYS A 126 -6.77 16.00 9.71
C LYS A 126 -7.36 16.41 8.36
N GLY A 127 -6.53 16.39 7.30
CA GLY A 127 -6.95 16.64 5.92
C GLY A 127 -7.95 15.59 5.45
N LEU A 128 -7.62 14.31 5.63
CA LEU A 128 -8.47 13.17 5.28
C LEU A 128 -9.82 13.23 6.00
N ARG A 129 -9.83 13.41 7.33
CA ARG A 129 -11.07 13.53 8.12
C ARG A 129 -11.96 14.66 7.61
N ARG A 130 -11.40 15.85 7.35
CA ARG A 130 -12.18 16.99 6.83
C ARG A 130 -12.87 16.60 5.52
N TYR A 131 -12.10 16.06 4.58
CA TYR A 131 -12.62 15.64 3.29
C TYR A 131 -13.65 14.51 3.40
N THR A 132 -13.39 13.48 4.22
CA THR A 132 -14.33 12.38 4.47
C THR A 132 -15.66 12.90 5.00
N LEU A 133 -15.67 13.80 5.99
CA LEU A 133 -16.91 14.37 6.51
C LEU A 133 -17.67 15.20 5.45
N GLU A 134 -16.95 15.96 4.60
CA GLU A 134 -17.55 16.68 3.48
C GLU A 134 -18.21 15.71 2.48
N GLN A 135 -17.54 14.62 2.10
CA GLN A 135 -18.09 13.62 1.18
C GLN A 135 -19.28 12.88 1.79
N LEU A 136 -19.19 12.47 3.06
CA LEU A 136 -20.29 11.81 3.77
C LEU A 136 -21.52 12.72 3.89
N ALA A 137 -21.33 14.03 4.04
CA ALA A 137 -22.42 15.00 4.09
C ALA A 137 -23.11 15.20 2.73
N LEU A 138 -22.37 15.00 1.63
CA LEU A 138 -22.88 15.05 0.26
C LEU A 138 -23.49 13.73 -0.19
N GLU A 139 -23.24 12.62 0.53
CA GLU A 139 -23.74 11.31 0.14
C GLU A 139 -25.28 11.26 0.22
N PRO A 140 -25.98 10.97 -0.91
CA PRO A 140 -27.44 11.10 -1.00
C PRO A 140 -28.21 10.28 0.04
N THR A 141 -27.65 9.14 0.48
CA THR A 141 -28.31 8.26 1.45
C THR A 141 -28.01 8.61 2.91
N LEU A 142 -27.08 9.52 3.18
CA LEU A 142 -26.64 9.89 4.53
C LEU A 142 -27.06 11.33 4.89
N GLY A 143 -26.62 12.29 4.09
CA GLY A 143 -26.77 13.72 4.36
C GLY A 143 -25.98 14.23 5.58
N ALA A 144 -25.98 15.56 5.75
CA ALA A 144 -25.15 16.25 6.75
C ALA A 144 -25.43 15.86 8.22
N ALA A 145 -26.64 15.40 8.54
CA ALA A 145 -26.99 15.02 9.91
C ALA A 145 -26.26 13.74 10.38
N LEU A 146 -26.10 12.76 9.48
CA LEU A 146 -25.38 11.51 9.78
C LEU A 146 -23.87 11.67 9.71
N ALA A 147 -23.36 12.61 8.90
CA ALA A 147 -21.95 12.90 8.75
C ALA A 147 -21.32 13.69 9.93
N ARG A 148 -21.93 13.66 11.12
CA ARG A 148 -21.41 14.31 12.34
C ARG A 148 -20.52 13.34 13.09
N LEU A 149 -19.42 13.86 13.67
CA LEU A 149 -18.44 13.05 14.42
C LEU A 149 -19.06 12.18 15.53
N GLU A 150 -20.13 12.64 16.18
CA GLU A 150 -20.83 11.87 17.23
C GLU A 150 -21.58 10.64 16.73
N ASN A 151 -21.84 10.57 15.42
CA ASN A 151 -22.54 9.47 14.77
C ASN A 151 -21.58 8.47 14.12
N ILE A 152 -20.26 8.69 14.20
CA ILE A 152 -19.26 7.89 13.51
C ILE A 152 -18.51 6.97 14.50
N GLN A 153 -18.45 5.68 14.15
CA GLN A 153 -17.43 4.76 14.61
C GLN A 153 -16.29 4.75 13.58
N TRP A 154 -15.08 5.16 14.00
CA TRP A 154 -13.89 5.09 13.16
C TRP A 154 -13.23 3.72 13.30
N CYS A 155 -12.97 3.08 12.18
CA CYS A 155 -12.08 1.93 12.06
C CYS A 155 -10.81 2.43 11.37
N LEU A 156 -9.65 2.16 11.96
CA LEU A 156 -8.37 2.58 11.38
C LEU A 156 -7.43 1.39 11.36
N THR A 157 -6.91 1.05 10.18
CA THR A 157 -6.01 -0.09 10.03
C THR A 157 -4.55 0.21 10.30
N VAL A 158 -3.89 -0.80 10.87
CA VAL A 158 -2.45 -0.81 11.13
C VAL A 158 -1.84 -2.16 10.75
N PRO A 159 -0.56 -2.20 10.37
CA PRO A 159 0.14 -3.46 10.09
C PRO A 159 0.15 -4.36 11.33
N ALA A 160 0.05 -5.69 11.12
CA ALA A 160 0.03 -6.64 12.23
C ALA A 160 1.36 -6.68 12.99
N MET A 161 2.48 -6.42 12.30
CA MET A 161 3.80 -6.37 12.93
C MET A 161 4.03 -5.16 13.85
N TRP A 162 3.12 -4.19 13.89
CA TRP A 162 3.30 -2.98 14.69
C TRP A 162 3.30 -3.26 16.19
N THR A 163 4.24 -2.65 16.90
CA THR A 163 4.29 -2.66 18.36
C THR A 163 3.12 -1.87 18.96
N GLU A 164 2.76 -2.17 20.21
CA GLU A 164 1.74 -1.40 20.93
C GLU A 164 2.08 0.10 20.99
N ALA A 165 3.36 0.48 21.09
CA ALA A 165 3.78 1.87 21.04
C ALA A 165 3.50 2.54 19.67
N SER A 166 3.65 1.80 18.57
CA SER A 166 3.30 2.28 17.22
C SER A 166 1.78 2.45 17.08
N LYS A 167 0.99 1.51 17.61
CA LYS A 167 -0.49 1.60 17.65
C LYS A 167 -0.96 2.78 18.50
N ASP A 168 -0.35 3.01 19.67
CA ASP A 168 -0.63 4.16 20.52
C ASP A 168 -0.25 5.49 19.86
N THR A 169 0.83 5.50 19.09
CA THR A 169 1.22 6.66 18.28
C THR A 169 0.16 6.99 17.24
N MET A 170 -0.41 5.98 16.58
CA MET A 170 -1.51 6.16 15.63
C MET A 170 -2.78 6.65 16.30
N ARG A 171 -3.16 6.10 17.46
CA ARG A 171 -4.29 6.61 18.25
C ARG A 171 -4.08 8.06 18.68
N THR A 172 -2.85 8.42 19.05
CA THR A 172 -2.48 9.82 19.36
C THR A 172 -2.60 10.72 18.13
N ALA A 173 -2.20 10.24 16.96
CA ALA A 173 -2.35 10.97 15.71
C ALA A 173 -3.84 11.18 15.36
N ALA A 174 -4.68 10.16 15.53
CA ALA A 174 -6.13 10.25 15.33
C ALA A 174 -6.80 11.25 16.28
N LEU A 175 -6.37 11.29 17.55
CA LEU A 175 -6.80 12.31 18.52
C LEU A 175 -6.40 13.72 18.08
N ARG A 176 -5.15 13.93 17.67
CA ARG A 176 -4.65 15.24 17.20
C ARG A 176 -5.33 15.70 15.91
N ALA A 177 -5.62 14.75 15.03
CA ALA A 177 -6.40 14.98 13.83
C ALA A 177 -7.88 15.27 14.14
N GLY A 178 -8.33 14.94 15.35
CA GLY A 178 -9.68 15.14 15.87
C GLY A 178 -10.70 14.16 15.31
N LEU A 179 -10.29 12.95 14.94
CA LEU A 179 -11.23 11.85 14.69
C LEU A 179 -12.02 11.51 15.96
N ILE A 180 -11.32 11.53 17.09
CA ILE A 180 -11.85 11.30 18.44
C ILE A 180 -11.59 12.50 19.35
N ARG A 181 -12.37 12.62 20.43
CA ARG A 181 -12.27 13.74 21.39
C ARG A 181 -11.35 13.45 22.59
N THR A 182 -11.20 12.18 22.95
CA THR A 182 -10.35 11.70 24.05
C THR A 182 -9.55 10.48 23.59
N ALA A 183 -8.42 10.20 24.22
CA ALA A 183 -7.54 9.10 23.82
C ALA A 183 -8.17 7.71 24.04
N ASP A 184 -9.03 7.58 25.04
CA ASP A 184 -9.78 6.38 25.45
C ASP A 184 -11.14 6.24 24.76
N SER A 185 -11.46 7.12 23.81
CA SER A 185 -12.73 7.11 23.11
C SER A 185 -12.96 5.80 22.36
N GLU A 186 -14.01 5.09 22.74
CA GLU A 186 -14.49 3.88 22.04
C GLU A 186 -14.96 4.12 20.60
N ALA A 187 -15.11 5.39 20.19
CA ALA A 187 -15.43 5.75 18.80
C ALA A 187 -14.27 5.50 17.81
N LEU A 188 -13.12 5.00 18.28
CA LEU A 188 -12.02 4.56 17.42
C LEU A 188 -11.64 3.11 17.75
N THR A 189 -11.77 2.24 16.76
CA THR A 189 -11.25 0.87 16.75
C THR A 189 -10.00 0.82 15.87
N ILE A 190 -8.91 0.27 16.41
CA ILE A 190 -7.73 -0.07 15.62
C ILE A 190 -7.92 -1.51 15.14
N ILE A 191 -7.82 -1.74 13.84
CA ILE A 191 -7.98 -3.06 13.21
C ILE A 191 -6.65 -3.45 12.58
N LEU A 192 -6.30 -4.74 12.60
CA LEU A 192 -5.10 -5.20 11.89
C LEU A 192 -5.41 -5.35 10.39
N GLU A 193 -4.51 -4.86 9.55
CA GLU A 193 -4.59 -4.96 8.09
C GLU A 193 -4.89 -6.38 7.58
N PRO A 194 -4.16 -7.44 8.01
CA PRO A 194 -4.44 -8.79 7.52
C PRO A 194 -5.79 -9.34 8.00
N GLU A 195 -6.27 -8.96 9.18
CA GLU A 195 -7.60 -9.38 9.66
C GLU A 195 -8.72 -8.74 8.83
N ALA A 196 -8.59 -7.44 8.54
CA ALA A 196 -9.51 -6.75 7.65
C ALA A 196 -9.49 -7.39 6.25
N ALA A 197 -8.30 -7.61 5.69
CA ALA A 197 -8.17 -8.21 4.37
C ALA A 197 -8.75 -9.63 4.30
N ALA A 198 -8.57 -10.45 5.35
CA ALA A 198 -9.17 -11.77 5.45
C ALA A 198 -10.70 -11.70 5.42
N LEU A 199 -11.30 -10.87 6.27
CA LEU A 199 -12.76 -10.72 6.34
C LEU A 199 -13.36 -10.34 4.98
N HIS A 200 -12.74 -9.38 4.28
CA HIS A 200 -13.19 -8.99 2.95
C HIS A 200 -13.07 -10.11 1.93
N ALA A 201 -11.91 -10.78 1.89
CA ALA A 201 -11.65 -11.85 0.95
C ALA A 201 -12.65 -12.99 1.14
N LEU A 202 -12.93 -13.36 2.39
CA LEU A 202 -13.80 -14.49 2.73
C LEU A 202 -15.28 -14.23 2.50
N GLU A 203 -15.74 -12.98 2.60
CA GLU A 203 -17.14 -12.67 2.32
C GLU A 203 -17.46 -12.63 0.82
N HIS A 204 -16.50 -12.25 -0.03
CA HIS A 204 -16.79 -11.92 -1.43
C HIS A 204 -16.03 -12.73 -2.48
N GLN A 205 -14.85 -13.27 -2.14
CA GLN A 205 -13.81 -13.54 -3.15
C GLN A 205 -13.01 -14.83 -2.94
N ALA A 206 -13.13 -15.49 -1.78
CA ALA A 206 -12.44 -16.72 -1.42
C ALA A 206 -13.44 -17.84 -1.08
N PRO A 207 -13.03 -19.13 -1.17
CA PRO A 207 -13.83 -20.25 -0.68
C PRO A 207 -14.30 -20.02 0.77
N PRO A 208 -15.52 -20.45 1.13
CA PRO A 208 -16.06 -20.24 2.46
C PRO A 208 -15.18 -20.91 3.52
N LEU A 209 -14.95 -20.23 4.65
CA LEU A 209 -14.22 -20.82 5.76
C LEU A 209 -14.97 -22.02 6.33
N VAL A 210 -14.28 -23.15 6.41
CA VAL A 210 -14.76 -24.34 7.09
C VAL A 210 -13.98 -24.49 8.40
N PRO A 211 -14.66 -24.78 9.53
CA PRO A 211 -13.97 -25.10 10.78
C PRO A 211 -12.91 -26.19 10.58
N GLY A 212 -11.72 -25.96 11.13
CA GLY A 212 -10.55 -26.83 10.96
C GLY A 212 -9.64 -26.45 9.79
N MET A 213 -10.01 -25.48 8.96
CA MET A 213 -9.08 -24.89 7.99
C MET A 213 -8.08 -23.95 8.68
N SER A 214 -6.89 -23.85 8.12
CA SER A 214 -5.91 -22.80 8.43
C SER A 214 -5.73 -21.90 7.22
N VAL A 215 -5.70 -20.59 7.47
CA VAL A 215 -5.61 -19.55 6.43
C VAL A 215 -4.46 -18.62 6.78
N MET A 216 -3.50 -18.51 5.85
CA MET A 216 -2.47 -17.48 5.92
C MET A 216 -2.94 -16.25 5.15
N VAL A 217 -2.80 -15.06 5.74
CA VAL A 217 -2.94 -13.79 5.04
C VAL A 217 -1.55 -13.24 4.79
N LEU A 218 -1.23 -13.01 3.53
CA LEU A 218 -0.01 -12.36 3.07
C LEU A 218 -0.40 -11.00 2.48
N ASP A 219 -0.40 -9.96 3.31
CA ASP A 219 -0.70 -8.59 2.88
C ASP A 219 0.58 -7.92 2.40
N VAL A 220 0.68 -7.70 1.09
CA VAL A 220 1.83 -7.06 0.46
C VAL A 220 1.42 -5.68 -0.04
N GLY A 221 1.71 -4.69 0.78
CA GLY A 221 1.40 -3.30 0.55
C GLY A 221 2.47 -2.53 -0.23
N GLY A 222 2.37 -1.20 -0.16
CA GLY A 222 3.34 -0.31 -0.78
C GLY A 222 4.68 -0.27 -0.01
N GLY A 223 4.66 -0.44 1.31
CA GLY A 223 5.87 -0.34 2.13
C GLY A 223 6.21 -1.61 2.91
N THR A 224 5.21 -2.37 3.32
CA THR A 224 5.39 -3.56 4.16
C THR A 224 4.82 -4.78 3.48
N ALA A 225 5.33 -5.95 3.88
CA ALA A 225 4.60 -7.19 3.79
C ALA A 225 4.33 -7.68 5.21
N ASP A 226 3.08 -8.05 5.49
CA ASP A 226 2.63 -8.55 6.78
C ASP A 226 2.04 -9.95 6.58
N VAL A 227 2.42 -10.88 7.44
CA VAL A 227 2.00 -12.28 7.35
C VAL A 227 1.41 -12.74 8.68
N THR A 228 0.19 -13.27 8.62
CA THR A 228 -0.49 -13.89 9.75
C THR A 228 -1.05 -15.23 9.34
N VAL A 229 -1.10 -16.18 10.29
CA VAL A 229 -1.80 -17.45 10.10
C VAL A 229 -2.94 -17.50 11.09
N HIS A 230 -4.11 -17.93 10.62
CA HIS A 230 -5.32 -18.03 11.41
C HIS A 230 -5.96 -19.39 11.26
N ASN A 231 -6.43 -19.95 12.37
CA ASN A 231 -7.27 -21.13 12.39
C ASN A 231 -8.73 -20.77 12.35
N CYS A 232 -9.48 -21.53 11.57
CA CYS A 232 -10.92 -21.42 11.45
C CYS A 232 -11.56 -22.25 12.57
N GLU A 233 -12.10 -21.58 13.58
CA GLU A 233 -12.77 -22.21 14.70
C GLU A 233 -14.29 -22.05 14.64
N GLN A 234 -15.02 -23.05 15.09
CA GLN A 234 -16.46 -22.93 15.29
C GLN A 234 -16.74 -22.30 16.66
N ARG A 235 -17.24 -21.06 16.69
CA ARG A 235 -17.68 -20.38 17.91
C ARG A 235 -19.10 -19.85 17.77
N GLY A 236 -19.99 -20.27 18.67
CA GLY A 236 -21.37 -19.76 18.74
C GLY A 236 -22.20 -19.96 17.46
N GLY A 237 -21.95 -21.03 16.70
CA GLY A 237 -22.65 -21.29 15.43
C GLY A 237 -22.05 -20.58 14.20
N ARG A 238 -20.95 -19.83 14.37
CA ARG A 238 -20.23 -19.16 13.28
C ARG A 238 -18.79 -19.66 13.20
N CYS A 239 -18.23 -19.60 11.99
CA CYS A 239 -16.79 -19.78 11.79
C CYS A 239 -16.07 -18.46 12.10
N VAL A 240 -15.02 -18.50 12.90
CA VAL A 240 -14.21 -17.34 13.28
C VAL A 240 -12.74 -17.63 13.03
N LEU A 241 -11.96 -16.59 12.72
CA LEU A 241 -10.51 -16.66 12.60
C LEU A 241 -9.88 -16.41 13.97
N ALA A 242 -9.03 -17.34 14.42
CA ALA A 242 -8.19 -17.18 15.61
C ALA A 242 -6.72 -17.19 15.18
N GLU A 243 -5.94 -16.19 15.61
CA GLU A 243 -4.49 -16.14 15.31
C GLU A 243 -3.81 -17.41 15.84
N SER A 244 -3.07 -18.06 14.94
CA SER A 244 -2.39 -19.33 15.15
C SER A 244 -0.96 -19.10 15.67
N THR A 245 -0.25 -18.20 15.01
CA THR A 245 1.15 -17.89 15.27
C THR A 245 1.34 -16.38 15.27
N ARG A 246 2.36 -15.91 15.99
CA ARG A 246 2.70 -14.49 16.01
C ARG A 246 2.93 -13.97 14.60
N ALA A 247 2.29 -12.84 14.26
CA ALA A 247 2.51 -12.13 13.01
C ALA A 247 4.00 -11.84 12.73
N MET A 248 4.43 -12.05 11.49
CA MET A 248 5.72 -11.57 10.96
C MET A 248 5.50 -10.45 9.95
N GLY A 249 6.53 -9.63 9.73
CA GLY A 249 6.46 -8.57 8.74
C GLY A 249 7.84 -8.08 8.28
N GLY A 250 7.88 -7.48 7.11
CA GLY A 250 9.09 -7.01 6.45
C GLY A 250 8.92 -5.68 5.73
N LEU A 251 10.02 -4.94 5.57
CA LEU A 251 10.08 -3.69 4.82
C LEU A 251 10.41 -3.96 3.34
N CYS A 252 9.50 -4.66 2.65
CA CYS A 252 9.74 -5.20 1.31
C CYS A 252 8.60 -4.91 0.31
N GLY A 253 7.77 -3.89 0.60
CA GLY A 253 6.67 -3.49 -0.28
C GLY A 253 7.12 -2.88 -1.62
N SER A 254 6.15 -2.54 -2.48
CA SER A 254 6.44 -2.08 -3.85
C SER A 254 7.29 -0.80 -3.97
N VAL A 255 7.35 0.04 -2.93
CA VAL A 255 8.22 1.24 -2.88
C VAL A 255 9.70 0.86 -2.95
N PHE A 256 10.10 -0.33 -2.50
CA PHE A 256 11.49 -0.76 -2.62
C PHE A 256 11.86 -1.06 -4.08
N VAL A 257 10.90 -1.52 -4.89
CA VAL A 257 11.08 -1.62 -6.35
C VAL A 257 11.23 -0.22 -6.98
N ASP A 258 10.47 0.78 -6.49
CA ASP A 258 10.61 2.17 -6.93
C ASP A 258 11.97 2.77 -6.59
N ASN A 259 12.51 2.43 -5.43
CA ASN A 259 13.85 2.85 -5.01
C ASN A 259 14.92 2.22 -5.91
N ASN A 260 14.81 0.91 -6.17
CA ASN A 260 15.74 0.20 -7.07
C ASN A 260 15.72 0.83 -8.48
N PHE A 261 14.54 1.15 -9.00
CA PHE A 261 14.41 1.85 -10.28
C PHE A 261 15.03 3.24 -10.23
N SER A 262 14.79 4.01 -9.17
CA SER A 262 15.29 5.38 -9.05
C SER A 262 16.83 5.41 -9.06
N GLU A 263 17.47 4.48 -8.35
CA GLU A 263 18.93 4.32 -8.37
C GLU A 263 19.43 3.86 -9.74
N TYR A 264 18.79 2.85 -10.35
CA TYR A 264 19.16 2.40 -11.69
C TYR A 264 19.07 3.52 -12.72
N TYR A 265 17.98 4.29 -12.72
CA TYR A 265 17.77 5.41 -13.62
C TYR A 265 18.77 6.54 -13.37
N ARG A 266 19.07 6.83 -12.10
CA ARG A 266 20.08 7.82 -11.69
C ARG A 266 21.47 7.46 -12.23
N GLU A 267 21.88 6.20 -12.14
CA GLU A 267 23.15 5.74 -12.70
C GLU A 267 23.13 5.78 -14.24
N ALA A 268 22.03 5.39 -14.88
CA ALA A 268 21.91 5.37 -16.34
C ALA A 268 21.99 6.77 -16.99
N VAL A 269 21.46 7.79 -16.32
CA VAL A 269 21.44 9.19 -16.83
C VAL A 269 22.55 10.06 -16.26
N GLY A 270 23.44 9.50 -15.46
CA GLY A 270 24.52 10.22 -14.80
C GLY A 270 24.08 10.83 -13.44
N PRO A 271 24.68 10.40 -12.31
CA PRO A 271 24.35 10.85 -10.96
C PRO A 271 24.24 12.38 -10.78
N ALA A 272 25.24 13.13 -11.25
CA ALA A 272 25.29 14.58 -11.08
C ALA A 272 24.19 15.30 -11.88
N ALA A 273 23.88 14.80 -13.08
CA ALA A 273 22.82 15.34 -13.92
C ALA A 273 21.45 15.07 -13.30
N PHE A 274 21.22 13.84 -12.85
CA PHE A 274 20.00 13.42 -12.16
C PHE A 274 19.74 14.26 -10.91
N ASP A 275 20.70 14.34 -9.98
CA ASP A 275 20.51 15.01 -8.69
C ASP A 275 20.20 16.50 -8.85
N THR A 276 20.91 17.15 -9.77
CA THR A 276 20.71 18.57 -10.10
C THR A 276 19.35 18.80 -10.75
N TRP A 277 18.96 17.95 -11.70
CA TRP A 277 17.68 18.04 -12.39
C TRP A 277 16.50 17.74 -11.46
N ALA A 278 16.56 16.65 -10.71
CA ALA A 278 15.52 16.21 -9.79
C ALA A 278 15.19 17.29 -8.75
N SER A 279 16.22 17.96 -8.23
CA SER A 279 16.08 19.08 -7.29
C SER A 279 15.48 20.33 -7.95
N ALA A 280 15.89 20.64 -9.17
CA ALA A 280 15.42 21.83 -9.89
C ALA A 280 14.05 21.67 -10.56
N CYS A 281 13.66 20.43 -10.88
CA CYS A 281 12.49 20.11 -11.71
C CYS A 281 11.67 18.95 -11.08
N PRO A 282 11.13 19.10 -9.86
CA PRO A 282 10.40 18.04 -9.16
C PRO A 282 9.16 17.54 -9.93
N SER A 283 8.53 18.41 -10.73
CA SER A 283 7.41 18.03 -11.59
C SER A 283 7.83 17.11 -12.74
N SER A 284 9.00 17.38 -13.33
CA SER A 284 9.57 16.55 -14.39
C SER A 284 10.01 15.19 -13.82
N LEU A 285 10.56 15.16 -12.61
CA LEU A 285 10.83 13.91 -11.90
C LEU A 285 9.56 13.10 -11.65
N GLN A 286 8.47 13.75 -11.22
CA GLN A 286 7.20 13.05 -11.02
C GLN A 286 6.69 12.41 -12.31
N GLN A 287 6.81 13.08 -13.46
CA GLN A 287 6.42 12.51 -14.76
C GLN A 287 7.24 11.25 -15.12
N VAL A 288 8.54 11.23 -14.81
CA VAL A 288 9.37 10.03 -14.97
C VAL A 288 8.89 8.90 -14.06
N MET A 289 8.59 9.21 -12.80
CA MET A 289 8.06 8.24 -11.84
C MET A 289 6.67 7.73 -12.22
N ASP A 290 5.82 8.55 -12.84
CA ASP A 290 4.50 8.13 -13.34
C ASP A 290 4.65 7.17 -14.54
N GLY A 291 5.59 7.46 -15.44
CA GLY A 291 5.94 6.55 -16.54
C GLY A 291 6.50 5.22 -16.02
N TRP A 292 7.36 5.27 -15.01
CA TRP A 292 7.85 4.08 -14.31
C TRP A 292 6.73 3.28 -13.64
N GLU A 293 5.78 3.94 -12.96
CA GLU A 293 4.67 3.25 -12.30
C GLU A 293 3.85 2.42 -13.31
N ALA A 294 3.62 2.96 -14.52
CA ALA A 294 2.96 2.23 -15.59
C ALA A 294 3.77 1.00 -16.04
N VAL A 295 5.09 1.15 -16.21
CA VAL A 295 6.00 0.04 -16.54
C VAL A 295 5.98 -1.04 -15.46
N LYS A 296 6.22 -0.66 -14.20
CA LYS A 296 6.20 -1.55 -13.03
C LYS A 296 4.90 -2.34 -12.92
N CYS A 297 3.76 -1.68 -13.11
CA CYS A 297 2.44 -2.33 -13.07
C CYS A 297 2.18 -3.27 -14.25
N SER A 298 2.84 -3.05 -15.39
CA SER A 298 2.70 -3.88 -16.59
C SER A 298 3.66 -5.07 -16.66
N PHE A 299 4.58 -5.20 -15.69
CA PHE A 299 5.61 -6.23 -15.73
C PHE A 299 5.02 -7.62 -15.47
N VAL A 300 5.25 -8.51 -16.42
CA VAL A 300 4.96 -9.94 -16.36
C VAL A 300 6.26 -10.68 -16.71
N ASP A 301 6.61 -11.72 -15.98
CA ASP A 301 7.71 -12.60 -16.41
C ASP A 301 7.16 -13.56 -17.47
N GLY A 302 7.81 -13.63 -18.63
CA GLY A 302 7.49 -14.63 -19.66
C GLY A 302 7.94 -16.04 -19.27
N LEU A 303 8.76 -16.15 -18.23
CA LEU A 303 9.30 -17.39 -17.70
C LEU A 303 8.26 -18.00 -16.74
N LEU A 304 7.30 -18.75 -17.29
CA LEU A 304 6.43 -19.60 -16.47
C LEU A 304 7.26 -20.73 -15.84
N PRO A 305 6.93 -21.21 -14.63
CA PRO A 305 7.63 -22.35 -14.05
C PRO A 305 7.45 -23.57 -14.96
N ALA A 306 8.55 -24.20 -15.37
CA ALA A 306 8.49 -25.50 -16.04
C ALA A 306 7.76 -26.49 -15.13
N GLU A 307 6.76 -27.20 -15.67
CA GLU A 307 6.09 -28.29 -14.96
C GLU A 307 7.15 -29.32 -14.53
N GLY A 308 7.38 -29.46 -13.22
CA GLY A 308 8.18 -30.57 -12.67
C GLY A 308 9.55 -30.26 -12.07
N ALA A 309 9.88 -29.02 -11.70
CA ALA A 309 11.07 -28.73 -10.88
C ALA A 309 10.88 -29.21 -9.43
N ALA A 310 10.95 -30.53 -9.24
CA ALA A 310 10.94 -31.18 -7.94
C ALA A 310 12.34 -31.13 -7.31
N THR A 311 12.36 -30.97 -5.98
CA THR A 311 13.45 -31.19 -5.03
C THR A 311 14.67 -30.28 -5.10
N LEU A 312 14.78 -29.35 -4.13
CA LEU A 312 16.04 -29.07 -3.44
C LEU A 312 15.77 -28.78 -1.96
N ALA A 313 16.06 -29.76 -1.12
CA ALA A 313 16.27 -29.53 0.30
C ALA A 313 17.62 -28.82 0.46
N GLY A 314 17.63 -27.62 1.06
CA GLY A 314 18.85 -26.93 1.49
C GLY A 314 19.64 -26.24 0.38
N GLY A 315 19.07 -25.19 -0.20
CA GLY A 315 19.78 -24.22 -1.05
C GLY A 315 18.99 -22.92 -1.07
N GLY A 316 19.68 -21.78 -0.98
CA GLY A 316 19.03 -20.46 -1.01
C GLY A 316 18.17 -20.24 -2.26
N ILE A 317 17.36 -19.17 -2.24
CA ILE A 317 16.38 -18.77 -3.27
C ILE A 317 17.01 -18.56 -4.68
N GLU A 318 18.33 -18.64 -4.82
CA GLU A 318 19.02 -18.77 -6.11
C GLU A 318 18.68 -20.08 -6.86
N ALA A 319 18.05 -21.06 -6.20
CA ALA A 319 17.64 -22.33 -6.80
C ALA A 319 16.32 -22.27 -7.61
N PHE A 320 15.61 -21.14 -7.64
CA PHE A 320 14.43 -20.95 -8.49
C PHE A 320 14.83 -20.56 -9.92
N GLY A 321 15.68 -21.38 -10.53
CA GLY A 321 16.22 -21.15 -11.87
C GLY A 321 15.12 -21.14 -12.93
N PHE A 322 14.87 -19.98 -13.52
CA PHE A 322 14.20 -19.89 -14.80
C PHE A 322 15.26 -19.98 -15.89
N GLU A 323 15.06 -20.81 -16.91
CA GLU A 323 15.97 -20.91 -18.06
C GLU A 323 15.90 -19.61 -18.89
N ASP A 324 17.06 -19.09 -19.30
CA ASP A 324 17.18 -17.84 -20.07
C ASP A 324 16.75 -18.08 -21.52
N ASP A 325 15.48 -17.82 -21.82
CA ASP A 325 14.92 -17.87 -23.18
C ASP A 325 15.36 -16.64 -24.01
N GLY A 326 16.67 -16.48 -24.21
CA GLY A 326 17.29 -15.60 -25.20
C GLY A 326 16.58 -14.26 -25.46
N GLU A 327 16.84 -13.26 -24.61
CA GLU A 327 16.26 -11.93 -24.72
C GLU A 327 16.64 -11.26 -26.09
N VAL A 328 15.64 -10.87 -26.89
CA VAL A 328 15.87 -10.17 -28.15
C VAL A 328 16.45 -8.78 -27.86
N ALA A 329 17.64 -8.47 -28.40
CA ALA A 329 18.30 -7.18 -28.21
C ALA A 329 17.37 -6.00 -28.58
N GLY A 330 17.07 -5.14 -27.60
CA GLY A 330 16.20 -3.97 -27.76
C GLY A 330 14.72 -4.19 -27.41
N ALA A 331 14.31 -5.41 -27.07
CA ALA A 331 13.01 -5.69 -26.47
C ALA A 331 13.05 -5.38 -24.97
N GLY A 332 12.09 -4.58 -24.48
CA GLY A 332 12.03 -4.18 -23.09
C GLY A 332 11.13 -2.96 -22.90
N TYR A 333 10.98 -2.55 -21.65
CA TYR A 333 10.25 -1.35 -21.28
C TYR A 333 11.16 -0.13 -21.45
N ARG A 334 10.57 1.05 -21.66
CA ARG A 334 11.33 2.30 -21.82
C ARG A 334 10.76 3.38 -20.93
N VAL A 335 11.64 4.09 -20.23
CA VAL A 335 11.27 5.27 -19.45
C VAL A 335 11.98 6.49 -20.03
N VAL A 336 11.22 7.52 -20.38
CA VAL A 336 11.70 8.71 -21.08
C VAL A 336 12.72 9.47 -20.23
N VAL A 337 13.75 10.00 -20.88
CA VAL A 337 14.67 11.01 -20.34
C VAL A 337 14.19 12.40 -20.77
N PRO A 338 13.70 13.24 -19.83
CA PRO A 338 13.14 14.54 -20.18
C PRO A 338 14.18 15.48 -20.80
N PRO A 339 13.79 16.41 -21.70
CA PRO A 339 14.72 17.37 -22.32
C PRO A 339 15.55 18.17 -21.30
N GLN A 340 14.95 18.51 -20.17
CA GLN A 340 15.62 19.20 -19.07
C GLN A 340 16.76 18.34 -18.49
N LEU A 341 16.59 17.03 -18.41
CA LEU A 341 17.64 16.12 -17.97
C LEU A 341 18.70 15.92 -19.06
N LEU A 342 18.28 15.70 -20.32
CA LEU A 342 19.19 15.51 -21.47
C LEU A 342 20.22 16.63 -21.62
N THR A 343 19.82 17.89 -21.38
CA THR A 343 20.73 19.05 -21.44
C THR A 343 21.79 19.08 -20.34
N ARG A 344 21.58 18.33 -19.25
CA ARG A 344 22.49 18.24 -18.09
C ARG A 344 23.40 17.01 -18.14
N MET A 345 23.08 16.02 -18.96
CA MET A 345 23.88 14.80 -19.13
C MET A 345 25.22 15.08 -19.81
N THR A 346 26.23 14.26 -19.51
CA THR A 346 27.51 14.29 -20.21
C THR A 346 27.38 13.72 -21.63
N GLN A 347 28.41 13.89 -22.46
CA GLN A 347 28.44 13.24 -23.78
C GLN A 347 28.53 11.71 -23.64
N ASP A 348 29.28 11.23 -22.64
CA ASP A 348 29.47 9.80 -22.39
C ASP A 348 28.18 9.14 -21.92
N ASP A 349 27.42 9.75 -21.00
CA ASP A 349 26.13 9.22 -20.55
C ASP A 349 25.12 9.13 -21.71
N ARG A 350 25.09 10.15 -22.59
CA ARG A 350 24.23 10.12 -23.79
C ARG A 350 24.67 9.07 -24.79
N ALA A 351 25.98 8.86 -24.96
CA ALA A 351 26.52 7.80 -25.81
C ALA A 351 26.17 6.42 -25.24
N ALA A 352 26.21 6.24 -23.91
CA ALA A 352 25.81 5.01 -23.25
C ALA A 352 24.32 4.69 -23.51
N LEU A 353 23.41 5.67 -23.39
CA LEU A 353 21.99 5.44 -23.75
C LEU A 353 21.81 5.04 -25.22
N LEU A 354 22.52 5.70 -26.14
CA LEU A 354 22.48 5.34 -27.56
C LEU A 354 22.86 3.88 -27.84
N THR A 355 23.78 3.32 -27.06
CA THR A 355 24.13 1.89 -27.17
C THR A 355 22.98 0.96 -26.77
N GLN A 356 22.03 1.44 -25.98
CA GLN A 356 20.77 0.76 -25.60
C GLN A 356 19.63 0.99 -26.63
N GLY A 357 19.93 1.70 -27.73
CA GLY A 357 19.04 1.90 -28.87
C GLY A 357 18.25 3.21 -28.88
N SER A 358 18.43 4.10 -27.89
CA SER A 358 17.76 5.42 -27.87
C SER A 358 18.59 6.46 -27.13
N ALA A 359 18.59 7.71 -27.60
CA ALA A 359 19.20 8.83 -26.88
C ALA A 359 18.26 9.47 -25.84
N ASN A 360 16.98 9.08 -25.85
CA ASN A 360 15.90 9.81 -25.17
C ASN A 360 15.14 8.97 -24.15
N ASP A 361 15.54 7.72 -23.95
CA ASP A 361 14.92 6.82 -22.98
C ASP A 361 15.96 5.86 -22.40
N VAL A 362 15.66 5.39 -21.19
CA VAL A 362 16.38 4.31 -20.52
C VAL A 362 15.68 3.00 -20.83
N LEU A 363 16.42 2.04 -21.37
CA LEU A 363 15.90 0.69 -21.64
C LEU A 363 15.91 -0.14 -20.37
N LEU A 364 14.77 -0.74 -20.06
CA LEU A 364 14.58 -1.70 -18.98
C LEU A 364 14.27 -3.06 -19.62
N SER A 365 15.29 -3.87 -19.85
CA SER A 365 15.10 -5.25 -20.32
C SER A 365 14.39 -6.09 -19.24
N GLY A 366 13.86 -7.25 -19.60
CA GLY A 366 13.31 -8.20 -18.65
C GLY A 366 14.31 -8.62 -17.58
N ASN A 367 15.60 -8.77 -17.91
CA ASN A 367 16.67 -9.00 -16.93
C ASN A 367 16.79 -7.85 -15.91
N ILE A 368 16.80 -6.60 -16.38
CA ILE A 368 16.82 -5.43 -15.48
C ILE A 368 15.55 -5.42 -14.63
N MET A 369 14.38 -5.63 -15.24
CA MET A 369 13.10 -5.67 -14.51
C MET A 369 13.11 -6.75 -13.41
N ARG A 370 13.64 -7.95 -13.68
CA ARG A 370 13.82 -8.99 -12.66
C ARG A 370 14.71 -8.52 -11.52
N GLN A 371 15.85 -7.90 -11.82
CA GLN A 371 16.78 -7.35 -10.80
C GLN A 371 16.11 -6.28 -9.93
N LEU A 372 15.31 -5.39 -10.52
CA LEU A 372 14.60 -4.34 -9.79
C LEU A 372 13.61 -4.92 -8.76
N PHE A 373 13.01 -6.07 -9.06
CA PHE A 373 12.05 -6.76 -8.19
C PHE A 373 12.70 -7.79 -7.26
N GLU A 374 13.94 -8.21 -7.52
CA GLU A 374 14.56 -9.38 -6.92
C GLU A 374 14.55 -9.36 -5.40
N GLN A 375 15.19 -8.35 -4.79
CA GLN A 375 15.32 -8.27 -3.34
C GLN A 375 13.96 -8.10 -2.62
N PRO A 376 13.07 -7.17 -3.02
CA PRO A 376 11.76 -7.06 -2.40
C PRO A 376 10.92 -8.34 -2.48
N VAL A 377 10.87 -8.98 -3.66
CA VAL A 377 10.09 -10.20 -3.87
C VAL A 377 10.70 -11.40 -3.14
N HIS A 378 12.03 -11.50 -3.11
CA HIS A 378 12.73 -12.52 -2.32
C HIS A 378 12.37 -12.44 -0.84
N GLU A 379 12.42 -11.24 -0.26
CA GLU A 379 12.09 -11.04 1.16
C GLU A 379 10.62 -11.39 1.45
N ILE A 380 9.69 -11.03 0.57
CA ILE A 380 8.28 -11.42 0.70
C ILE A 380 8.11 -12.95 0.71
N CYS A 381 8.74 -13.64 -0.24
CA CYS A 381 8.67 -15.09 -0.35
C CYS A 381 9.29 -15.78 0.88
N ALA A 382 10.47 -15.33 1.31
CA ALA A 382 11.15 -15.86 2.50
C ALA A 382 10.29 -15.69 3.76
N LEU A 383 9.70 -14.50 3.94
CA LEU A 383 8.81 -14.19 5.05
C LEU A 383 7.59 -15.12 5.09
N ALA A 384 6.95 -15.32 3.93
CA ALA A 384 5.78 -16.17 3.82
C ALA A 384 6.11 -17.67 4.09
N VAL A 385 7.25 -18.16 3.58
CA VAL A 385 7.71 -19.53 3.89
C VAL A 385 8.02 -19.69 5.38
N SER A 386 8.75 -18.75 5.98
CA SER A 386 9.08 -18.81 7.41
C SER A 386 7.85 -18.77 8.31
N GLN A 387 6.81 -18.01 7.94
CA GLN A 387 5.55 -18.03 8.71
C GLN A 387 4.86 -19.40 8.64
N LEU A 388 4.81 -20.03 7.45
CA LEU A 388 4.23 -21.37 7.30
C LEU A 388 5.01 -22.42 8.08
N GLU A 389 6.34 -22.35 8.07
CA GLU A 389 7.20 -23.23 8.85
C GLU A 389 6.95 -23.09 10.36
N ALA A 390 6.82 -21.85 10.85
CA ALA A 390 6.49 -21.58 12.25
C ALA A 390 5.12 -22.15 12.64
N ALA A 391 4.10 -21.95 11.80
CA ALA A 391 2.76 -22.50 12.03
C ALA A 391 2.75 -24.03 12.06
N ALA A 392 3.47 -24.68 11.14
CA ALA A 392 3.58 -26.13 11.11
C ALA A 392 4.26 -26.70 12.38
N GLN A 393 5.23 -25.97 12.95
CA GLN A 393 5.93 -26.38 14.17
C GLN A 393 5.10 -26.21 15.45
N GLU A 394 4.31 -25.14 15.56
CA GLU A 394 3.54 -24.83 16.77
C GLU A 394 2.28 -25.70 16.91
N GLU A 395 1.64 -26.06 15.79
CA GLU A 395 0.30 -26.64 15.85
C GLU A 395 0.25 -28.15 15.55
N GLY A 396 1.30 -28.71 14.95
CA GLY A 396 1.28 -30.10 14.46
C GLY A 396 0.13 -30.35 13.46
N THR A 397 -0.45 -29.30 12.90
CA THR A 397 -1.52 -29.32 11.90
C THR A 397 -0.91 -29.62 10.53
N GLY A 398 -1.75 -30.13 9.62
CA GLY A 398 -1.34 -30.36 8.23
C GLY A 398 -0.99 -29.06 7.50
N PRO A 399 -0.71 -29.12 6.19
CA PRO A 399 -0.42 -27.93 5.41
C PRO A 399 -1.51 -26.85 5.54
N CYS A 400 -1.10 -25.59 5.49
CA CYS A 400 -1.99 -24.45 5.46
C CYS A 400 -3.00 -24.60 4.33
N SER A 401 -4.29 -24.55 4.66
CA SER A 401 -5.35 -24.84 3.69
C SER A 401 -5.40 -23.82 2.57
N MET A 402 -5.07 -22.56 2.87
CA MET A 402 -5.13 -21.46 1.90
C MET A 402 -4.21 -20.32 2.28
N VAL A 403 -3.54 -19.75 1.28
CA VAL A 403 -2.83 -18.47 1.40
C VAL A 403 -3.57 -17.40 0.62
N LEU A 404 -4.00 -16.35 1.31
CA LEU A 404 -4.62 -15.15 0.72
C LEU A 404 -3.54 -14.11 0.46
N LEU A 405 -3.24 -13.85 -0.81
CA LEU A 405 -2.32 -12.78 -1.22
C LEU A 405 -3.10 -11.50 -1.51
N VAL A 406 -2.93 -10.51 -0.63
CA VAL A 406 -3.69 -9.25 -0.61
C VAL A 406 -2.75 -8.04 -0.62
N GLY A 407 -3.31 -6.83 -0.70
CA GLY A 407 -2.56 -5.59 -0.71
C GLY A 407 -2.35 -5.01 -2.10
N GLY A 408 -1.76 -3.81 -2.15
CA GLY A 408 -1.54 -3.08 -3.39
C GLY A 408 -0.56 -3.78 -4.34
N PHE A 409 0.50 -4.37 -3.78
CA PHE A 409 1.54 -5.02 -4.56
C PHE A 409 1.11 -6.41 -5.07
N ALA A 410 0.16 -7.05 -4.39
CA ALA A 410 -0.46 -8.30 -4.84
C ALA A 410 -1.16 -8.20 -6.21
N ARG A 411 -1.36 -7.00 -6.78
CA ARG A 411 -1.80 -6.83 -8.18
C ARG A 411 -0.73 -7.20 -9.21
N SER A 412 0.54 -7.24 -8.82
CA SER A 412 1.65 -7.58 -9.72
C SER A 412 1.59 -9.06 -10.09
N ALA A 413 1.40 -9.35 -11.37
CA ALA A 413 1.43 -10.72 -11.88
C ALA A 413 2.80 -11.38 -11.62
N TYR A 414 3.89 -10.62 -11.70
CA TYR A 414 5.22 -11.06 -11.32
C TYR A 414 5.28 -11.56 -9.86
N LEU A 415 4.82 -10.74 -8.91
CA LEU A 415 4.77 -11.13 -7.50
C LEU A 415 3.91 -12.39 -7.29
N GLN A 416 2.71 -12.43 -7.89
CA GLN A 416 1.81 -13.58 -7.77
C GLN A 416 2.48 -14.88 -8.24
N ALA A 417 3.19 -14.83 -9.38
CA ALA A 417 3.90 -15.98 -9.92
C ALA A 417 5.05 -16.43 -8.99
N ARG A 418 5.84 -15.47 -8.48
CA ARG A 418 6.98 -15.76 -7.59
C ARG A 418 6.55 -16.31 -6.24
N VAL A 419 5.49 -15.75 -5.64
CA VAL A 419 4.91 -16.27 -4.39
C VAL A 419 4.35 -17.68 -4.61
N ARG A 420 3.63 -17.92 -5.71
CA ARG A 420 3.11 -19.27 -6.04
C ARG A 420 4.25 -20.30 -6.16
N ALA A 421 5.31 -19.96 -6.88
CA ALA A 421 6.47 -20.82 -7.08
C ALA A 421 7.27 -21.04 -5.79
N ALA A 422 7.29 -20.07 -4.88
CA ALA A 422 7.98 -20.20 -3.59
C ALA A 422 7.18 -21.05 -2.59
N LEU A 423 5.84 -20.92 -2.56
CA LEU A 423 5.02 -21.51 -1.50
C LEU A 423 4.57 -22.94 -1.82
N LEU A 424 3.98 -23.19 -2.99
CA LEU A 424 3.32 -24.48 -3.25
C LEU A 424 4.27 -25.68 -3.24
N PRO A 425 5.51 -25.61 -3.79
CA PRO A 425 6.44 -26.73 -3.75
C PRO A 425 6.93 -27.13 -2.36
N THR A 426 6.79 -26.25 -1.35
CA THR A 426 7.17 -26.57 0.04
C THR A 426 6.28 -27.66 0.63
N GLY A 427 5.07 -27.84 0.09
CA GLY A 427 4.04 -28.70 0.68
C GLY A 427 3.48 -28.17 2.00
N LEU A 428 3.81 -26.93 2.40
CA LEU A 428 3.29 -26.27 3.61
C LEU A 428 2.01 -25.48 3.36
N ALA A 429 1.65 -25.25 2.09
CA ALA A 429 0.42 -24.58 1.68
C ALA A 429 -0.25 -25.36 0.55
N MET A 430 -1.57 -25.56 0.63
CA MET A 430 -2.35 -26.28 -0.37
C MET A 430 -2.71 -25.41 -1.58
N GLU A 431 -2.99 -24.13 -1.37
CA GLU A 431 -3.44 -23.22 -2.41
C GLU A 431 -2.99 -21.77 -2.15
N LEU A 432 -2.72 -21.03 -3.23
CA LEU A 432 -2.57 -19.57 -3.23
C LEU A 432 -3.77 -18.93 -3.95
N VAL A 433 -4.52 -18.12 -3.21
CA VAL A 433 -5.69 -17.38 -3.68
C VAL A 433 -5.35 -15.89 -3.70
N VAL A 434 -5.62 -15.26 -4.84
CA VAL A 434 -5.52 -13.80 -5.01
C VAL A 434 -6.93 -13.26 -5.24
N PRO A 435 -7.50 -12.48 -4.33
CA PRO A 435 -8.82 -11.87 -4.54
C PRO A 435 -8.81 -10.96 -5.77
N PRO A 436 -9.91 -10.83 -6.55
CA PRO A 436 -10.02 -9.92 -7.70
C PRO A 436 -9.58 -8.47 -7.45
N ALA A 437 -9.84 -7.94 -6.25
CA ALA A 437 -9.46 -6.57 -5.87
C ALA A 437 -8.54 -6.57 -4.64
N PRO A 438 -7.31 -7.11 -4.72
CA PRO A 438 -6.49 -7.35 -3.53
C PRO A 438 -6.05 -6.04 -2.86
N HIS A 439 -5.94 -4.96 -3.65
CA HIS A 439 -5.62 -3.61 -3.20
C HIS A 439 -6.71 -2.93 -2.36
N ALA A 440 -7.95 -3.41 -2.44
CA ALA A 440 -9.11 -2.89 -1.73
C ALA A 440 -9.52 -3.76 -0.54
N ALA A 441 -8.89 -4.94 -0.36
CA ALA A 441 -9.29 -5.93 0.62
C ALA A 441 -9.27 -5.39 2.05
N VAL A 442 -8.19 -4.72 2.45
CA VAL A 442 -8.07 -4.07 3.77
C VAL A 442 -9.23 -3.09 3.99
N LEU A 443 -9.40 -2.12 3.08
CA LEU A 443 -10.41 -1.07 3.20
C LEU A 443 -11.85 -1.60 3.23
N GLY A 444 -12.12 -2.68 2.46
CA GLY A 444 -13.44 -3.29 2.38
C GLY A 444 -13.79 -4.19 3.55
N GLY A 445 -12.78 -4.74 4.23
CA GLY A 445 -12.97 -5.64 5.36
C GLY A 445 -13.29 -4.91 6.66
N GLU A 446 -12.72 -3.72 6.82
CA GLU A 446 -12.94 -2.86 7.99
C GLU A 446 -14.40 -2.44 8.18
N GLY A 447 -15.16 -2.30 7.10
CA GLY A 447 -16.57 -1.89 7.15
C GLY A 447 -17.55 -2.99 7.61
N LEU A 448 -17.04 -4.20 7.84
CA LEU A 448 -17.81 -5.40 8.22
C LEU A 448 -17.70 -5.76 9.70
N GLN A 449 -16.76 -5.15 10.42
CA GLN A 449 -16.61 -5.24 11.88
C GLN A 449 -17.43 -4.14 12.57
#